data_AF-A0A919Z2V4-F1
#
_entry.id   AF-A0A919Z2V4-F1
#
_cell.length_a   1.000
_cell.length_b   1.000
_cell.length_c   1.000
_cell.angle_alpha   90.00
_cell.angle_beta   90.00
_cell.angle_gamma   90.00
#
_symmetry.space_group_name_H-M   'P 1'
#
loop_
_entity.id
_entity.type
_entity.pdbx_description
1 polymer ?
#
loop_
_entity_poly.entity_id
_entity_poly.type
_entity_poly.pdbx_seq_one_letter_code
_entity_poly.pdbx_strand_id
1 'polypeptide(L)'
;MKNKKRKQKTKIRRNENGATPHENEFETISKLLTEYIANNPEIETIIKKKHEQAVDYINVQLENGLNFQVDELLRYFLAEYNNRIFNHGAYSFPPSFNVMEGFYKFVPEYSFFKLLEERDHLISFLEFFDFVTASDVKLSKDIFSSIVEEGVIYSYNAVNDLDDITFSSGDYFSDDSKEYAIGGASIIRHGSEVSILFLAGEKGLLTEINKSITDDIIVGVHTHGRENIKPVGNVEAVPLLENINFWKTLVMTRVDLDNMTSGFRYILKDVNNSFLTVTDDISVFMNEDGTLINSDAEFQIKEMIDKMNIYHPLFEICKTLLYLPLYFDTYGDLVVEERHQTKLNQRPPEELQYTNHLLKPKDRIKYRTASVLRKTIDTPPHRTYIRTPDIRFDKSGFWKQLNPTQIGADKQGRTIHGRTWVEQTLTWLESSDGKNNSYLTAQTKNVVLDSTNAGVIYVMRSAAHEKDIFKVGLTTRTAEIRANELSRTTGAPDKFLVVQEWDVSDCYLAEKIIHERLSPYRINPSREFFKAPYKEILKIIDEVISSLAE
;
A
#
# COMPACT_ATOMS: atom_id res chain seq x y z
N MET A 1 -33.44 -16.92 -19.04
CA MET A 1 -33.81 -16.44 -17.68
C MET A 1 -32.90 -15.26 -17.34
N LYS A 2 -33.49 -14.08 -17.08
CA LYS A 2 -32.75 -12.84 -16.79
C LYS A 2 -32.15 -12.92 -15.38
N ASN A 3 -30.83 -13.06 -15.27
CA ASN A 3 -30.13 -12.88 -14.00
C ASN A 3 -30.11 -11.39 -13.62
N LYS A 4 -30.89 -11.04 -12.60
CA LYS A 4 -30.88 -9.71 -11.97
C LYS A 4 -29.52 -9.52 -11.29
N LYS A 5 -28.61 -8.77 -11.93
CA LYS A 5 -27.51 -8.09 -11.24
C LYS A 5 -28.13 -7.14 -10.21
N ARG A 6 -28.09 -7.50 -8.92
CA ARG A 6 -28.42 -6.59 -7.82
C ARG A 6 -27.27 -5.58 -7.73
N LYS A 7 -27.42 -4.43 -8.39
CA LYS A 7 -26.59 -3.25 -8.09
C LYS A 7 -26.89 -2.84 -6.66
N GLN A 8 -25.94 -3.06 -5.74
CA GLN A 8 -25.97 -2.50 -4.40
C GLN A 8 -25.83 -0.99 -4.58
N LYS A 9 -26.94 -0.25 -4.55
CA LYS A 9 -26.89 1.22 -4.51
C LYS A 9 -26.42 1.58 -3.11
N THR A 10 -25.17 1.99 -2.98
CA THR A 10 -24.58 2.56 -1.76
C THR A 10 -25.23 3.93 -1.49
N LYS A 11 -26.51 3.93 -1.10
CA LYS A 11 -27.16 5.14 -0.61
C LYS A 11 -26.89 5.20 0.90
N ILE A 12 -26.13 6.20 1.32
CA ILE A 12 -25.99 6.56 2.73
C ILE A 12 -27.41 6.83 3.25
N ARG A 13 -27.85 6.03 4.22
CA ARG A 13 -29.13 6.23 4.92
C ARG A 13 -28.81 6.59 6.37
N ARG A 14 -29.50 7.59 6.88
CA ARG A 14 -29.53 7.87 8.32
C ARG A 14 -30.16 6.65 9.00
N ASN A 15 -29.45 6.04 9.92
CA ASN A 15 -30.06 5.20 10.93
C ASN A 15 -30.45 6.15 12.07
N GLU A 16 -31.71 6.16 12.47
CA GLU A 16 -32.20 7.07 13.50
C GLU A 16 -31.66 6.73 14.90
N ASN A 17 -31.03 5.55 15.05
CA ASN A 17 -30.45 5.05 16.29
C ASN A 17 -28.95 4.84 16.17
N GLY A 18 -28.24 5.95 16.05
CA GLY A 18 -26.83 5.93 15.70
C GLY A 18 -25.87 6.42 16.77
N ALA A 19 -25.44 5.54 17.67
CA ALA A 19 -24.23 5.73 18.47
C ALA A 19 -23.58 4.40 18.84
N THR A 20 -22.26 4.37 18.93
CA THR A 20 -21.56 3.33 19.71
C THR A 20 -21.76 3.59 21.21
N PRO A 21 -21.96 2.55 22.06
CA PRO A 21 -22.64 2.67 23.36
C PRO A 21 -21.80 3.23 24.53
N HIS A 22 -20.65 3.88 24.30
CA HIS A 22 -19.60 4.00 25.33
C HIS A 22 -19.62 5.22 26.22
N GLU A 23 -20.63 6.08 26.14
CA GLU A 23 -20.70 7.21 27.05
C GLU A 23 -21.98 7.14 27.90
N ASN A 24 -21.83 7.06 29.23
CA ASN A 24 -22.88 7.51 30.16
C ASN A 24 -23.30 8.97 29.86
N GLU A 25 -22.43 9.73 29.21
CA GLU A 25 -22.72 11.05 28.67
C GLU A 25 -23.55 11.01 27.38
N PHE A 26 -23.60 9.92 26.60
CA PHE A 26 -24.36 9.87 25.34
C PHE A 26 -25.86 10.04 25.59
N GLU A 27 -26.44 9.30 26.53
CA GLU A 27 -27.86 9.46 26.86
C GLU A 27 -28.14 10.87 27.37
N THR A 28 -27.22 11.44 28.14
CA THR A 28 -27.31 12.78 28.69
C THR A 28 -27.22 13.86 27.59
N ILE A 29 -26.22 13.79 26.71
CA ILE A 29 -25.97 14.69 25.59
C ILE A 29 -27.10 14.56 24.57
N SER A 30 -27.52 13.35 24.23
CA SER A 30 -28.61 13.09 23.28
C SER A 30 -29.94 13.66 23.81
N LYS A 31 -30.20 13.52 25.11
CA LYS A 31 -31.34 14.16 25.78
C LYS A 31 -31.24 15.68 25.76
N LEU A 32 -30.09 16.25 26.12
CA LEU A 32 -29.85 17.71 26.08
C LEU A 32 -29.99 18.27 24.66
N LEU A 33 -29.49 17.56 23.63
CA LEU A 33 -29.65 17.93 22.23
C LEU A 33 -31.12 17.88 21.81
N THR A 34 -31.85 16.85 22.23
CA THR A 34 -33.27 16.70 21.93
C THR A 34 -34.08 17.82 22.58
N GLU A 35 -33.80 18.14 23.84
CA GLU A 35 -34.41 19.27 24.56
C GLU A 35 -34.04 20.62 23.92
N TYR A 36 -32.80 20.79 23.48
CA TYR A 36 -32.34 22.00 22.80
C TYR A 36 -33.04 22.18 21.44
N ILE A 37 -33.17 21.11 20.64
CA ILE A 37 -33.89 21.13 19.36
C ILE A 37 -35.38 21.42 19.58
N ALA A 38 -36.00 20.79 20.58
CA ALA A 38 -37.40 21.03 20.92
C ALA A 38 -37.67 22.49 21.29
N ASN A 39 -36.70 23.15 21.92
CA ASN A 39 -36.76 24.57 22.29
C ASN A 39 -36.37 25.53 21.15
N ASN A 40 -35.80 25.05 20.04
CA ASN A 40 -35.33 25.87 18.91
C ASN A 40 -35.65 25.17 17.57
N PRO A 41 -36.91 25.13 17.12
CA PRO A 41 -37.35 24.35 15.94
C PRO A 41 -36.65 24.74 14.62
N GLU A 42 -36.22 25.99 14.50
CA GLU A 42 -35.42 26.48 13.36
C GLU A 42 -34.07 25.77 13.23
N ILE A 43 -33.50 25.31 14.35
CA ILE A 43 -32.22 24.58 14.37
C ILE A 43 -32.38 23.20 13.74
N GLU A 44 -33.51 22.54 13.94
CA GLU A 44 -33.80 21.25 13.29
C GLU A 44 -33.75 21.38 11.76
N THR A 45 -34.35 22.45 11.24
CA THR A 45 -34.36 22.75 9.80
C THR A 45 -32.95 23.02 9.28
N ILE A 46 -32.13 23.76 10.04
CA ILE A 46 -30.73 24.04 9.70
C ILE A 46 -29.90 22.75 9.68
N ILE A 47 -30.02 21.92 10.72
CA ILE A 47 -29.31 20.63 10.83
C ILE A 47 -29.66 19.72 9.66
N LYS A 48 -30.96 19.58 9.36
CA LYS A 48 -31.43 18.76 8.24
C LYS A 48 -30.85 19.23 6.91
N LYS A 49 -30.91 20.55 6.64
CA LYS A 49 -30.36 21.14 5.41
C LYS A 49 -28.85 20.90 5.29
N LYS A 50 -28.11 21.07 6.38
CA LYS A 50 -26.66 20.82 6.41
C LYS A 50 -26.33 19.35 6.16
N HIS A 51 -27.08 18.44 6.75
CA HIS A 51 -26.91 17.00 6.51
C HIS A 51 -27.22 16.62 5.05
N GLU A 52 -28.30 17.14 4.47
CA GLU A 52 -28.63 16.94 3.05
C GLU A 52 -27.50 17.44 2.14
N GLN A 53 -26.93 18.62 2.42
CA GLN A 53 -25.78 19.16 1.71
C GLN A 53 -24.53 18.27 1.82
N ALA A 54 -24.25 17.74 3.01
CA ALA A 54 -23.12 16.83 3.23
C ALA A 54 -23.30 15.53 2.44
N VAL A 55 -24.49 14.93 2.49
CA VAL A 55 -24.82 13.69 1.76
C VAL A 55 -24.68 13.89 0.25
N ASP A 56 -25.15 15.01 -0.29
CA ASP A 56 -24.99 15.32 -1.71
C ASP A 56 -23.52 15.48 -2.11
N TYR A 57 -22.73 16.16 -1.27
CA TYR A 57 -21.28 16.31 -1.50
C TYR A 57 -20.59 14.94 -1.56
N ILE A 58 -20.87 14.07 -0.59
CA ILE A 58 -20.29 12.72 -0.53
C ILE A 58 -20.72 11.93 -1.77
N ASN A 59 -22.00 11.89 -2.09
CA ASN A 59 -22.51 11.14 -3.25
C ASN A 59 -21.88 11.58 -4.57
N VAL A 60 -21.55 12.86 -4.72
CA VAL A 60 -20.81 13.36 -5.88
C VAL A 60 -19.36 12.87 -5.87
N GLN A 61 -18.67 12.91 -4.73
CA GLN A 61 -17.30 12.38 -4.63
C GLN A 61 -17.21 10.87 -4.86
N LEU A 62 -18.22 10.10 -4.46
CA LEU A 62 -18.28 8.66 -4.72
C LEU A 62 -18.34 8.31 -6.21
N GLU A 63 -18.71 9.26 -7.06
CA GLU A 63 -18.89 9.03 -8.50
C GLU A 63 -17.99 9.88 -9.38
N ASN A 64 -17.13 10.71 -8.79
CA ASN A 64 -16.26 11.60 -9.53
C ASN A 64 -14.88 10.99 -9.82
N GLY A 65 -14.62 9.72 -9.47
CA GLY A 65 -13.37 9.01 -9.72
C GLY A 65 -13.24 8.45 -11.13
N LEU A 66 -12.09 7.82 -11.39
CA LEU A 66 -11.76 7.12 -12.62
C LEU A 66 -12.20 5.66 -12.63
N ASN A 67 -12.55 5.11 -11.46
CA ASN A 67 -12.89 3.69 -11.25
C ASN A 67 -11.71 2.74 -11.52
N PHE A 68 -10.51 3.19 -11.19
CA PHE A 68 -9.39 2.30 -10.98
C PHE A 68 -9.53 1.60 -9.62
N GLN A 69 -8.58 0.75 -9.25
CA GLN A 69 -8.75 -0.03 -8.03
C GLN A 69 -8.54 0.83 -6.77
N VAL A 70 -7.48 1.65 -6.76
CA VAL A 70 -7.11 2.37 -5.54
C VAL A 70 -7.99 3.60 -5.32
N ASP A 71 -8.45 4.27 -6.39
CA ASP A 71 -9.38 5.39 -6.26
C ASP A 71 -10.79 4.93 -5.81
N GLU A 72 -11.20 3.71 -6.18
CA GLU A 72 -12.41 3.07 -5.63
C GLU A 72 -12.23 2.73 -4.14
N LEU A 73 -11.04 2.30 -3.70
CA LEU A 73 -10.75 2.07 -2.28
C LEU A 73 -10.86 3.35 -1.45
N LEU A 74 -10.30 4.47 -1.93
CA LEU A 74 -10.44 5.76 -1.26
C LEU A 74 -11.92 6.17 -1.12
N ARG A 75 -12.73 5.93 -2.15
CA ARG A 75 -14.17 6.21 -2.11
C ARG A 75 -14.94 5.25 -1.21
N TYR A 76 -14.53 3.98 -1.14
CA TYR A 76 -15.09 3.02 -0.20
C TYR A 76 -14.89 3.50 1.24
N PHE A 77 -13.67 3.87 1.61
CA PHE A 77 -13.38 4.38 2.96
C PHE A 77 -14.04 5.74 3.24
N LEU A 78 -14.13 6.63 2.24
CA LEU A 78 -14.90 7.86 2.35
C LEU A 78 -16.36 7.59 2.73
N ALA A 79 -17.02 6.65 2.04
CA ALA A 79 -18.39 6.27 2.34
C ALA A 79 -18.50 5.67 3.75
N GLU A 80 -17.58 4.78 4.11
CA GLU A 80 -17.58 4.10 5.39
C GLU A 80 -17.37 5.05 6.57
N TYR A 81 -16.39 5.96 6.51
CA TYR A 81 -16.15 6.92 7.58
C TYR A 81 -17.27 7.96 7.70
N ASN A 82 -17.85 8.39 6.58
CA ASN A 82 -19.03 9.26 6.66
C ASN A 82 -20.26 8.54 7.21
N ASN A 83 -20.44 7.25 6.89
CA ASN A 83 -21.50 6.44 7.49
C ASN A 83 -21.29 6.30 9.00
N ARG A 84 -20.05 6.07 9.44
CA ARG A 84 -19.66 5.98 10.85
C ARG A 84 -19.85 7.29 11.60
N ILE A 85 -19.41 8.44 11.08
CA ILE A 85 -19.58 9.71 11.79
C ILE A 85 -21.06 10.11 11.92
N PHE A 86 -21.87 9.86 10.89
CA PHE A 86 -23.30 10.21 10.92
C PHE A 86 -24.13 9.30 11.81
N ASN A 87 -23.74 8.02 11.93
CA ASN A 87 -24.54 7.02 12.64
C ASN A 87 -23.86 6.49 13.90
N HIS A 88 -22.63 6.82 14.23
CA HIS A 88 -21.94 6.21 15.37
C HIS A 88 -20.97 7.16 16.08
N GLY A 89 -20.69 8.33 15.52
CA GLY A 89 -19.74 9.30 16.09
C GLY A 89 -18.28 8.97 15.78
N ALA A 90 -17.37 9.85 16.17
CA ALA A 90 -15.95 9.79 15.78
C ALA A 90 -15.19 8.61 16.41
N TYR A 91 -15.57 8.16 17.61
CA TYR A 91 -14.96 7.00 18.29
C TYR A 91 -15.24 5.66 17.61
N SER A 92 -16.15 5.65 16.63
CA SER A 92 -16.47 4.45 15.87
C SER A 92 -15.46 4.14 14.76
N PHE A 93 -14.44 4.98 14.51
CA PHE A 93 -13.47 4.74 13.46
C PHE A 93 -12.49 3.60 13.76
N PRO A 94 -12.17 2.74 12.77
CA PRO A 94 -11.18 1.70 12.97
C PRO A 94 -9.78 2.29 13.22
N PRO A 95 -8.88 1.56 13.89
CA PRO A 95 -7.50 1.98 14.13
C PRO A 95 -6.76 2.39 12.86
N SER A 96 -7.05 1.74 11.72
CA SER A 96 -6.49 2.08 10.41
C SER A 96 -6.86 3.50 9.92
N PHE A 97 -7.85 4.16 10.54
CA PHE A 97 -8.11 5.58 10.33
C PHE A 97 -6.91 6.46 10.69
N ASN A 98 -6.04 5.99 11.60
CA ASN A 98 -4.74 6.61 11.88
C ASN A 98 -3.84 6.73 10.65
N VAL A 99 -4.08 6.02 9.56
CA VAL A 99 -3.42 6.28 8.27
C VAL A 99 -4.39 7.03 7.36
N MET A 100 -5.61 6.49 7.23
CA MET A 100 -6.58 6.93 6.23
C MET A 100 -7.10 8.35 6.42
N GLU A 101 -7.10 8.92 7.62
CA GLU A 101 -7.45 10.32 7.85
C GLU A 101 -6.62 11.29 6.99
N GLY A 102 -5.39 10.90 6.62
CA GLY A 102 -4.50 11.72 5.79
C GLY A 102 -5.06 11.98 4.40
N PHE A 103 -5.98 11.14 3.90
CA PHE A 103 -6.62 11.29 2.58
C PHE A 103 -7.89 12.16 2.61
N TYR A 104 -8.35 12.53 3.81
CA TYR A 104 -9.62 13.23 3.97
C TYR A 104 -9.45 14.54 4.73
N LYS A 105 -10.36 15.47 4.45
CA LYS A 105 -10.53 16.69 5.24
C LYS A 105 -11.86 16.64 5.95
N PHE A 106 -11.83 16.70 7.28
CA PHE A 106 -13.05 16.92 8.05
C PHE A 106 -13.59 18.33 7.81
N VAL A 107 -14.90 18.45 7.64
CA VAL A 107 -15.60 19.72 7.47
C VAL A 107 -16.52 19.92 8.68
N PRO A 108 -16.05 20.62 9.74
CA PRO A 108 -16.78 20.70 11.01
C PRO A 108 -18.18 21.30 10.88
N GLU A 109 -18.36 22.27 9.98
CA GLU A 109 -19.65 22.94 9.79
C GLU A 109 -20.80 21.99 9.43
N TYR A 110 -20.46 20.87 8.79
CA TYR A 110 -21.37 19.88 8.22
C TYR A 110 -21.13 18.46 8.78
N SER A 111 -20.16 18.31 9.69
CA SER A 111 -19.78 17.07 10.37
C SER A 111 -19.52 15.88 9.43
N PHE A 112 -18.79 16.09 8.33
CA PHE A 112 -18.46 15.03 7.38
C PHE A 112 -17.02 15.14 6.88
N PHE A 113 -16.52 14.05 6.31
CA PHE A 113 -15.23 13.97 5.64
C PHE A 113 -15.40 14.13 4.14
N LYS A 114 -14.57 14.98 3.54
CA LYS A 114 -14.41 15.03 2.08
C LYS A 114 -13.06 14.48 1.66
N LEU A 115 -13.02 13.84 0.50
CA LEU A 115 -11.77 13.44 -0.16
C LEU A 115 -10.98 14.68 -0.58
N LEU A 116 -9.65 14.62 -0.40
CA LEU A 116 -8.71 15.65 -0.85
C LEU A 116 -8.52 15.64 -2.37
N GLU A 117 -7.73 16.57 -2.90
CA GLU A 117 -7.44 16.63 -4.34
C GLU A 117 -6.64 15.39 -4.77
N GLU A 118 -6.86 14.92 -5.99
CA GLU A 118 -6.37 13.64 -6.48
C GLU A 118 -5.62 13.84 -7.80
N ARG A 119 -4.50 13.13 -7.98
CA ARG A 119 -3.76 12.92 -9.23
C ARG A 119 -3.66 11.43 -9.48
N ASP A 120 -4.16 10.99 -10.62
CA ASP A 120 -4.26 9.57 -10.96
C ASP A 120 -3.19 9.18 -11.97
N HIS A 121 -2.59 8.01 -11.79
CA HIS A 121 -1.49 7.52 -12.59
C HIS A 121 -1.70 6.05 -12.97
N LEU A 122 -1.22 5.69 -14.15
CA LEU A 122 -1.18 4.31 -14.65
C LEU A 122 0.26 3.93 -14.96
N ILE A 123 0.70 2.79 -14.41
CA ILE A 123 2.08 2.30 -14.54
C ILE A 123 2.20 0.79 -14.64
N SER A 124 3.28 0.36 -15.27
CA SER A 124 3.87 -0.97 -15.08
C SER A 124 4.73 -0.96 -13.81
N PHE A 125 4.37 -1.74 -12.80
CA PHE A 125 5.20 -1.84 -11.59
C PHE A 125 6.53 -2.55 -11.87
N LEU A 126 6.57 -3.44 -12.86
CA LEU A 126 7.81 -4.07 -13.34
C LEU A 126 8.85 -3.02 -13.76
N GLU A 127 8.45 -2.03 -14.57
CA GLU A 127 9.33 -0.93 -15.00
C GLU A 127 9.74 -0.02 -13.84
N PHE A 128 8.83 0.21 -12.92
CA PHE A 128 9.10 1.01 -11.73
C PHE A 128 10.19 0.35 -10.85
N PHE A 129 10.11 -0.97 -10.61
CA PHE A 129 11.11 -1.66 -9.81
C PHE A 129 12.45 -1.79 -10.52
N ASP A 130 12.47 -1.93 -11.86
CA ASP A 130 13.69 -1.80 -12.65
C ASP A 130 14.34 -0.43 -12.45
N PHE A 131 13.55 0.65 -12.53
CA PHE A 131 14.03 2.01 -12.24
C PHE A 131 14.62 2.14 -10.83
N VAL A 132 13.93 1.65 -9.80
CA VAL A 132 14.43 1.72 -8.42
C VAL A 132 15.75 0.96 -8.28
N THR A 133 15.85 -0.23 -8.88
CA THR A 133 17.05 -1.07 -8.82
C THR A 133 18.23 -0.42 -9.55
N ALA A 134 17.95 0.29 -10.65
CA ALA A 134 18.95 1.03 -11.44
C ALA A 134 19.31 2.41 -10.86
N SER A 135 18.50 2.97 -9.96
CA SER A 135 18.66 4.32 -9.44
C SER A 135 19.68 4.39 -8.29
N ASP A 136 20.59 5.36 -8.38
CA ASP A 136 21.51 5.71 -7.29
C ASP A 136 20.91 6.74 -6.31
N VAL A 137 19.71 7.26 -6.59
CA VAL A 137 19.11 8.35 -5.81
C VAL A 137 18.62 7.82 -4.47
N LYS A 138 19.09 8.43 -3.38
CA LYS A 138 18.59 8.15 -2.04
C LYS A 138 17.36 8.98 -1.73
N LEU A 139 16.29 8.32 -1.28
CA LEU A 139 15.10 8.98 -0.76
C LEU A 139 15.47 9.94 0.38
N SER A 140 14.94 11.17 0.31
CA SER A 140 15.03 12.18 1.35
C SER A 140 13.79 13.06 1.34
N LYS A 141 13.51 13.72 2.47
CA LYS A 141 12.41 14.69 2.55
C LYS A 141 12.51 15.77 1.49
N ASP A 142 13.68 16.35 1.27
CA ASP A 142 13.83 17.49 0.36
C ASP A 142 13.48 17.11 -1.08
N ILE A 143 14.03 15.99 -1.56
CA ILE A 143 13.71 15.46 -2.90
C ILE A 143 12.21 15.17 -3.00
N PHE A 144 11.64 14.43 -2.04
CA PHE A 144 10.24 14.06 -2.08
C PHE A 144 9.30 15.28 -2.02
N SER A 145 9.61 16.26 -1.17
CA SER A 145 8.83 17.51 -1.02
C SER A 145 8.89 18.40 -2.25
N SER A 146 9.96 18.32 -3.04
CA SER A 146 10.11 19.11 -4.27
C SER A 146 9.20 18.62 -5.41
N ILE A 147 8.78 17.36 -5.35
CA ILE A 147 7.97 16.68 -6.38
C ILE A 147 6.51 16.52 -5.92
N VAL A 148 6.30 16.17 -4.65
CA VAL A 148 4.97 15.85 -4.10
C VAL A 148 4.37 17.05 -3.40
N GLU A 149 3.31 17.59 -3.99
CA GLU A 149 2.51 18.65 -3.40
C GLU A 149 1.80 18.19 -2.09
N GLU A 150 1.83 19.05 -1.08
CA GLU A 150 1.21 18.81 0.21
C GLU A 150 -0.33 18.79 0.11
N GLY A 151 -0.96 17.81 0.76
CA GLY A 151 -2.42 17.68 0.77
C GLY A 151 -3.04 17.20 -0.54
N VAL A 152 -2.22 16.74 -1.50
CA VAL A 152 -2.67 16.14 -2.77
C VAL A 152 -2.41 14.62 -2.75
N ILE A 153 -3.42 13.85 -3.14
CA ILE A 153 -3.37 12.39 -3.24
C ILE A 153 -2.77 12.02 -4.60
N TYR A 154 -1.74 11.19 -4.60
CA TYR A 154 -1.17 10.60 -5.81
C TYR A 154 -1.50 9.11 -5.82
N SER A 155 -2.38 8.70 -6.73
CA SER A 155 -2.81 7.30 -6.89
C SER A 155 -2.13 6.69 -8.11
N TYR A 156 -1.49 5.54 -7.95
CA TYR A 156 -0.80 4.78 -8.99
C TYR A 156 -1.43 3.41 -9.12
N ASN A 157 -1.96 3.07 -10.29
CA ASN A 157 -2.63 1.80 -10.52
C ASN A 157 -1.83 0.95 -11.50
N ALA A 158 -1.76 -0.35 -11.21
CA ALA A 158 -1.08 -1.32 -12.07
C ALA A 158 -1.84 -1.49 -13.38
N VAL A 159 -1.12 -1.54 -14.49
CA VAL A 159 -1.67 -1.88 -15.82
C VAL A 159 -1.33 -3.30 -16.28
N ASN A 160 -0.35 -3.94 -15.64
CA ASN A 160 0.07 -5.30 -15.95
C ASN A 160 -0.91 -6.34 -15.37
N ASP A 161 -0.88 -7.56 -15.91
CA ASP A 161 -1.61 -8.67 -15.29
C ASP A 161 -0.95 -8.98 -13.94
N LEU A 162 -1.77 -9.36 -12.95
CA LEU A 162 -1.27 -9.63 -11.59
C LEU A 162 -0.25 -10.76 -11.53
N ASP A 163 -0.33 -11.71 -12.46
CA ASP A 163 0.57 -12.85 -12.55
C ASP A 163 1.89 -12.51 -13.30
N ASP A 164 2.01 -11.32 -13.90
CA ASP A 164 3.21 -10.94 -14.66
C ASP A 164 4.41 -10.71 -13.73
N ILE A 165 4.17 -10.21 -12.52
CA ILE A 165 5.18 -9.95 -11.50
C ILE A 165 4.61 -10.16 -10.09
N THR A 166 5.28 -11.01 -9.31
CA THR A 166 5.00 -11.22 -7.88
C THR A 166 6.22 -10.89 -7.03
N PHE A 167 5.99 -10.61 -5.74
CA PHE A 167 7.00 -10.17 -4.79
C PHE A 167 7.00 -11.06 -3.55
N SER A 168 8.18 -11.37 -3.03
CA SER A 168 8.35 -12.14 -1.79
C SER A 168 9.54 -11.64 -0.96
N SER A 169 9.69 -12.19 0.26
CA SER A 169 10.88 -11.98 1.09
C SER A 169 12.12 -12.61 0.44
N GLY A 170 13.25 -11.94 0.55
CA GLY A 170 14.53 -12.25 -0.11
C GLY A 170 15.18 -13.63 0.11
N ASP A 171 14.54 -14.58 0.79
CA ASP A 171 15.06 -15.93 1.01
C ASP A 171 14.00 -16.99 0.69
N TYR A 172 14.08 -17.59 -0.51
CA TYR A 172 13.18 -18.63 -1.05
C TYR A 172 13.24 -19.98 -0.28
N PHE A 173 14.04 -20.08 0.79
CA PHE A 173 14.34 -21.36 1.47
C PHE A 173 13.33 -21.77 2.55
N SER A 174 12.26 -21.00 2.76
CA SER A 174 11.10 -21.49 3.52
C SER A 174 9.95 -21.76 2.56
N ASP A 175 9.46 -23.00 2.52
CA ASP A 175 8.20 -23.38 1.85
C ASP A 175 6.98 -22.53 2.30
N ASP A 176 7.15 -21.70 3.33
CA ASP A 176 6.16 -20.76 3.87
C ASP A 176 6.25 -19.32 3.32
N SER A 177 7.18 -19.01 2.40
CA SER A 177 7.34 -17.62 1.91
C SER A 177 6.16 -17.22 1.01
N LYS A 178 5.32 -16.31 1.49
CA LYS A 178 4.18 -15.80 0.73
C LYS A 178 4.62 -14.92 -0.43
N GLU A 179 3.96 -15.07 -1.56
CA GLU A 179 4.08 -14.19 -2.73
C GLU A 179 2.93 -13.18 -2.76
N TYR A 180 3.21 -11.98 -3.28
CA TYR A 180 2.25 -10.90 -3.37
C TYR A 180 2.28 -10.25 -4.75
N ALA A 181 1.11 -9.97 -5.33
CA ALA A 181 0.97 -9.11 -6.51
C ALA A 181 0.62 -7.67 -6.09
N ILE A 182 0.83 -6.71 -6.99
CA ILE A 182 0.55 -5.29 -6.78
C ILE A 182 -0.66 -4.88 -7.62
N GLY A 183 -1.70 -4.36 -6.97
CA GLY A 183 -2.83 -3.71 -7.66
C GLY A 183 -2.64 -2.20 -7.84
N GLY A 184 -1.92 -1.56 -6.91
CA GLY A 184 -1.63 -0.13 -6.95
C GLY A 184 -1.38 0.46 -5.57
N ALA A 185 -1.10 1.75 -5.50
CA ALA A 185 -0.97 2.47 -4.23
C ALA A 185 -1.41 3.94 -4.34
N SER A 186 -1.90 4.49 -3.24
CA SER A 186 -2.13 5.93 -3.07
C SER A 186 -1.26 6.46 -1.96
N ILE A 187 -0.62 7.61 -2.21
CA ILE A 187 0.22 8.31 -1.25
C ILE A 187 -0.26 9.75 -1.09
N ILE A 188 -0.14 10.28 0.11
CA ILE A 188 -0.39 11.70 0.40
C ILE A 188 0.57 12.21 1.47
N ARG A 189 1.05 13.43 1.27
CA ARG A 189 2.00 14.10 2.16
C ARG A 189 1.32 15.19 2.98
N HIS A 190 1.66 15.27 4.27
CA HIS A 190 1.37 16.38 5.19
C HIS A 190 2.64 16.70 5.99
N GLY A 191 3.25 17.87 5.77
CA GLY A 191 4.58 18.14 6.32
C GLY A 191 5.58 17.03 5.97
N SER A 192 6.32 16.49 6.94
CA SER A 192 7.26 15.38 6.72
C SER A 192 6.62 13.99 6.64
N GLU A 193 5.33 13.88 6.95
CA GLU A 193 4.64 12.60 7.01
C GLU A 193 4.02 12.24 5.67
N VAL A 194 4.14 10.97 5.28
CA VAL A 194 3.51 10.39 4.09
C VAL A 194 2.61 9.24 4.52
N SER A 195 1.32 9.36 4.27
CA SER A 195 0.37 8.26 4.44
C SER A 195 0.32 7.42 3.16
N ILE A 196 0.40 6.10 3.32
CA ILE A 196 0.45 5.14 2.21
C ILE A 196 -0.74 4.18 2.35
N LEU A 197 -1.54 4.08 1.30
CA LEU A 197 -2.52 3.01 1.08
C LEU A 197 -2.01 2.16 -0.08
N PHE A 198 -1.60 0.93 0.20
CA PHE A 198 -1.10 -0.01 -0.81
C PHE A 198 -2.12 -1.14 -0.99
N LEU A 199 -2.55 -1.36 -2.22
CA LEU A 199 -3.39 -2.47 -2.64
C LEU A 199 -2.54 -3.60 -3.20
N ALA A 200 -2.51 -4.70 -2.46
CA ALA A 200 -1.79 -5.92 -2.79
C ALA A 200 -2.75 -7.10 -2.99
N GLY A 201 -2.21 -8.19 -3.54
CA GLY A 201 -2.89 -9.47 -3.64
C GLY A 201 -2.00 -10.56 -3.08
N GLU A 202 -2.39 -11.20 -1.98
CA GLU A 202 -1.65 -12.36 -1.49
C GLU A 202 -1.96 -13.57 -2.37
N LYS A 203 -0.93 -14.18 -2.94
CA LYS A 203 -1.07 -15.33 -3.82
C LYS A 203 -1.61 -16.54 -3.05
N GLY A 204 -2.66 -17.14 -3.58
CA GLY A 204 -3.30 -18.32 -3.04
C GLY A 204 -4.70 -18.49 -3.61
N LEU A 205 -5.09 -19.75 -3.88
CA LEU A 205 -6.38 -20.04 -4.48
C LEU A 205 -7.51 -19.75 -3.48
N LEU A 206 -8.41 -18.85 -3.83
CA LEU A 206 -9.47 -18.38 -2.94
C LEU A 206 -10.39 -19.51 -2.43
N THR A 207 -10.60 -20.55 -3.24
CA THR A 207 -11.42 -21.71 -2.83
C THR A 207 -10.78 -22.53 -1.71
N GLU A 208 -9.45 -22.47 -1.57
CA GLU A 208 -8.71 -23.11 -0.49
C GLU A 208 -8.61 -22.19 0.72
N ILE A 209 -8.33 -20.91 0.49
CA ILE A 209 -8.32 -19.87 1.53
C ILE A 209 -9.66 -19.82 2.27
N ASN A 210 -10.78 -19.86 1.56
CA ASN A 210 -12.11 -19.83 2.17
C ASN A 210 -12.37 -21.00 3.12
N LYS A 211 -11.66 -22.14 2.99
CA LYS A 211 -11.78 -23.26 3.94
C LYS A 211 -11.11 -22.95 5.28
N SER A 212 -10.15 -22.03 5.31
CA SER A 212 -9.46 -21.62 6.53
C SER A 212 -10.14 -20.44 7.23
N ILE A 213 -11.06 -19.72 6.58
CA ILE A 213 -11.85 -18.66 7.20
C ILE A 213 -12.96 -19.32 8.03
N THR A 214 -12.71 -19.46 9.33
CA THR A 214 -13.67 -20.03 10.30
C THR A 214 -14.44 -18.94 11.04
N ASP A 215 -15.58 -19.31 11.63
CA ASP A 215 -16.37 -18.38 12.48
C ASP A 215 -15.52 -17.80 13.62
N ASP A 216 -14.59 -18.56 14.20
CA ASP A 216 -13.70 -18.08 15.26
C ASP A 216 -12.74 -16.97 14.78
N ILE A 217 -12.25 -17.06 13.53
CA ILE A 217 -11.41 -16.03 12.91
C ILE A 217 -12.23 -14.76 12.60
N ILE A 218 -13.50 -14.94 12.23
CA ILE A 218 -14.43 -13.86 11.93
C ILE A 218 -14.85 -13.11 13.20
N VAL A 219 -15.11 -13.85 14.28
CA VAL A 219 -15.48 -13.28 15.59
C VAL A 219 -14.26 -12.58 16.19
N GLY A 220 -13.09 -13.22 16.15
CA GLY A 220 -11.81 -12.61 16.55
C GLY A 220 -11.79 -12.02 17.96
N VAL A 221 -10.77 -11.20 18.24
CA VAL A 221 -10.75 -10.32 19.41
C VAL A 221 -11.46 -9.02 19.02
N HIS A 222 -12.60 -8.74 19.65
CA HIS A 222 -13.30 -7.49 19.44
C HIS A 222 -12.48 -6.34 20.04
N THR A 223 -12.28 -5.26 19.27
CA THR A 223 -11.83 -3.99 19.86
C THR A 223 -12.82 -3.61 20.95
N HIS A 224 -12.31 -3.14 22.08
CA HIS A 224 -13.15 -2.74 23.21
C HIS A 224 -14.29 -1.85 22.73
N GLY A 225 -15.50 -2.25 23.08
CA GLY A 225 -16.70 -1.55 22.75
C GLY A 225 -17.35 -1.85 21.39
N ARG A 226 -16.81 -2.82 20.66
CA ARG A 226 -17.31 -3.28 19.35
C ARG A 226 -17.74 -4.73 19.34
N GLU A 227 -17.96 -5.31 20.52
CA GLU A 227 -18.28 -6.72 20.74
C GLU A 227 -19.58 -7.14 20.03
N ASN A 228 -20.47 -6.19 19.78
CA ASN A 228 -21.76 -6.43 19.14
C ASN A 228 -21.77 -6.14 17.63
N ILE A 229 -20.64 -5.73 17.05
CA ILE A 229 -20.53 -5.46 15.60
C ILE A 229 -20.24 -6.77 14.87
N LYS A 230 -21.13 -7.18 13.98
CA LYS A 230 -20.99 -8.40 13.17
C LYS A 230 -21.05 -8.08 11.68
N PRO A 231 -20.29 -8.81 10.84
CA PRO A 231 -20.40 -8.69 9.39
C PRO A 231 -21.82 -9.05 8.93
N VAL A 232 -22.30 -8.34 7.91
CA VAL A 232 -23.58 -8.64 7.27
C VAL A 232 -23.37 -9.72 6.22
N GLY A 233 -24.10 -10.84 6.30
CA GLY A 233 -24.04 -11.90 5.27
C GLY A 233 -22.79 -12.76 5.32
N ASN A 234 -22.47 -13.43 4.20
CA ASN A 234 -21.32 -14.33 4.11
C ASN A 234 -19.99 -13.57 4.14
N VAL A 235 -19.02 -14.18 4.81
CA VAL A 235 -17.64 -13.72 4.92
C VAL A 235 -16.79 -14.64 4.05
N GLU A 236 -16.30 -14.12 2.93
CA GLU A 236 -15.56 -14.87 1.93
C GLU A 236 -14.44 -13.98 1.39
N ALA A 237 -13.25 -14.57 1.16
CA ALA A 237 -12.10 -13.88 0.59
C ALA A 237 -12.47 -13.24 -0.75
N VAL A 238 -12.15 -11.95 -0.89
CA VAL A 238 -12.42 -11.19 -2.10
C VAL A 238 -11.22 -11.25 -3.05
N PRO A 239 -11.42 -11.55 -4.35
CA PRO A 239 -10.33 -11.58 -5.32
C PRO A 239 -9.82 -10.17 -5.62
N LEU A 240 -8.50 -10.02 -5.78
CA LEU A 240 -7.92 -8.81 -6.35
C LEU A 240 -8.16 -8.80 -7.87
N LEU A 241 -8.73 -7.73 -8.41
CA LEU A 241 -9.01 -7.59 -9.86
C LEU A 241 -9.75 -8.79 -10.46
N GLU A 242 -10.70 -9.37 -9.72
CA GLU A 242 -11.46 -10.56 -10.12
C GLU A 242 -10.61 -11.83 -10.33
N ASN A 243 -9.31 -11.80 -10.01
CA ASN A 243 -8.41 -12.95 -10.08
C ASN A 243 -8.48 -13.78 -8.80
N ILE A 244 -8.99 -15.01 -8.92
CA ILE A 244 -9.18 -15.96 -7.80
C ILE A 244 -7.87 -16.55 -7.24
N ASN A 245 -6.73 -16.23 -7.85
CA ASN A 245 -5.41 -16.65 -7.36
C ASN A 245 -4.80 -15.61 -6.40
N PHE A 246 -5.45 -14.47 -6.20
CA PHE A 246 -4.94 -13.40 -5.34
C PHE A 246 -6.02 -12.90 -4.39
N TRP A 247 -5.77 -13.07 -3.10
CA TRP A 247 -6.62 -12.53 -2.05
C TRP A 247 -6.32 -11.04 -1.84
N LYS A 248 -7.31 -10.19 -2.15
CA LYS A 248 -7.23 -8.74 -2.01
C LYS A 248 -6.84 -8.34 -0.59
N THR A 249 -5.72 -7.63 -0.50
CA THR A 249 -5.05 -7.30 0.75
C THR A 249 -4.69 -5.82 0.74
N LEU A 250 -5.20 -5.07 1.70
CA LEU A 250 -4.88 -3.66 1.87
C LEU A 250 -3.76 -3.54 2.90
N VAL A 251 -2.79 -2.69 2.60
CA VAL A 251 -1.61 -2.44 3.42
C VAL A 251 -1.56 -0.95 3.69
N MET A 252 -1.46 -0.56 4.96
CA MET A 252 -1.46 0.85 5.34
C MET A 252 -0.34 1.13 6.33
N THR A 253 0.35 2.24 6.12
CA THR A 253 1.35 2.75 7.07
C THR A 253 1.58 4.25 6.84
N ARG A 254 2.26 4.88 7.79
CA ARG A 254 2.77 6.24 7.68
C ARG A 254 4.28 6.24 7.75
N VAL A 255 4.92 7.10 6.97
CA VAL A 255 6.37 7.29 6.99
C VAL A 255 6.69 8.75 7.33
N ASP A 256 7.52 8.95 8.34
CA ASP A 256 8.14 10.24 8.64
C ASP A 256 9.48 10.35 7.91
N LEU A 257 9.55 11.25 6.93
CA LEU A 257 10.73 11.45 6.10
C LEU A 257 11.85 12.23 6.81
N ASP A 258 11.57 12.93 7.91
CA ASP A 258 12.62 13.61 8.70
C ASP A 258 13.43 12.58 9.49
N ASN A 259 12.74 11.64 10.11
CA ASN A 259 13.36 10.61 10.96
C ASN A 259 13.68 9.31 10.22
N MET A 260 13.21 9.17 8.97
CA MET A 260 13.28 7.92 8.20
C MET A 260 12.69 6.74 9.00
N THR A 261 11.51 6.97 9.58
CA THR A 261 10.79 5.97 10.39
C THR A 261 9.39 5.73 9.88
N SER A 262 8.89 4.51 9.96
CA SER A 262 7.48 4.19 9.74
C SER A 262 6.73 4.07 11.06
N GLY A 263 5.50 4.58 11.11
CA GLY A 263 4.57 4.35 12.23
C GLY A 263 3.91 2.98 12.16
N PHE A 264 2.76 2.86 12.84
CA PHE A 264 1.99 1.62 12.88
C PHE A 264 1.65 1.06 11.49
N ARG A 265 1.57 -0.26 11.46
CA ARG A 265 1.37 -1.09 10.27
C ARG A 265 0.01 -1.76 10.36
N TYR A 266 -0.72 -1.73 9.25
CA TYR A 266 -2.03 -2.37 9.17
C TYR A 266 -2.11 -3.22 7.89
N ILE A 267 -2.49 -4.49 8.06
CA ILE A 267 -2.86 -5.40 6.99
C ILE A 267 -4.35 -5.68 7.14
N LEU A 268 -5.13 -5.41 6.08
CA LEU A 268 -6.56 -5.62 6.03
C LEU A 268 -6.87 -6.60 4.89
N LYS A 269 -7.16 -7.85 5.23
CA LYS A 269 -7.55 -8.90 4.29
C LYS A 269 -9.04 -8.79 3.98
N ASP A 270 -9.38 -8.53 2.72
CA ASP A 270 -10.76 -8.27 2.32
C ASP A 270 -11.59 -9.56 2.32
N VAL A 271 -12.58 -9.59 3.20
CA VAL A 271 -13.54 -10.69 3.32
C VAL A 271 -14.97 -10.20 3.07
N ASN A 272 -15.11 -9.30 2.10
CA ASN A 272 -16.34 -8.71 1.60
C ASN A 272 -16.94 -7.66 2.55
N ASN A 273 -17.75 -8.08 3.51
CA ASN A 273 -18.42 -7.15 4.45
C ASN A 273 -17.61 -6.90 5.73
N SER A 274 -16.34 -7.30 5.75
CA SER A 274 -15.40 -7.06 6.85
C SER A 274 -13.96 -7.18 6.34
N PHE A 275 -13.01 -6.84 7.22
CA PHE A 275 -11.58 -7.08 7.01
C PHE A 275 -11.02 -7.91 8.16
N LEU A 276 -10.28 -8.98 7.84
CA LEU A 276 -9.40 -9.59 8.83
C LEU A 276 -8.17 -8.70 8.97
N THR A 277 -7.98 -8.14 10.18
CA THR A 277 -6.97 -7.11 10.42
C THR A 277 -5.80 -7.67 11.20
N VAL A 278 -4.58 -7.37 10.75
CA VAL A 278 -3.34 -7.59 11.51
C VAL A 278 -2.67 -6.24 11.69
N THR A 279 -2.31 -5.90 12.93
CA THR A 279 -1.69 -4.60 13.24
C THR A 279 -0.76 -4.69 14.45
N ASP A 280 0.26 -3.85 14.46
CA ASP A 280 1.11 -3.59 15.62
C ASP A 280 0.73 -2.30 16.37
N ASP A 281 -0.42 -1.71 16.02
CA ASP A 281 -1.03 -0.63 16.78
C ASP A 281 -1.55 -1.17 18.12
N ILE A 282 -0.76 -1.00 19.17
CA ILE A 282 -1.09 -1.48 20.51
C ILE A 282 -2.29 -0.74 21.13
N SER A 283 -2.67 0.44 20.59
CA SER A 283 -3.77 1.22 21.15
C SER A 283 -5.09 0.46 21.09
N VAL A 284 -5.21 -0.55 20.22
CA VAL A 284 -6.40 -1.40 20.10
C VAL A 284 -6.61 -2.32 21.31
N PHE A 285 -5.56 -2.51 22.11
CA PHE A 285 -5.54 -3.33 23.32
C PHE A 285 -5.44 -2.49 24.60
N MET A 286 -5.68 -1.18 24.51
CA MET A 286 -5.60 -0.25 25.65
C MET A 286 -6.95 0.40 25.96
N ASN A 287 -7.20 0.60 27.26
CA ASN A 287 -8.28 1.42 27.81
C ASN A 287 -7.94 2.91 27.69
N GLU A 288 -8.93 3.79 27.90
CA GLU A 288 -8.75 5.25 27.87
C GLU A 288 -7.76 5.78 28.92
N ASP A 289 -7.59 5.08 30.04
CA ASP A 289 -6.61 5.41 31.06
C ASP A 289 -5.17 4.97 30.70
N GLY A 290 -5.01 4.22 29.61
CA GLY A 290 -3.73 3.68 29.13
C GLY A 290 -3.37 2.29 29.69
N THR A 291 -4.27 1.67 30.47
CA THR A 291 -4.09 0.28 30.93
C THR A 291 -4.49 -0.73 29.85
N LEU A 292 -4.03 -1.97 29.92
CA LEU A 292 -4.45 -3.02 28.98
C LEU A 292 -5.93 -3.39 29.20
N ILE A 293 -6.63 -3.70 28.10
CA ILE A 293 -8.07 -4.00 28.13
C ILE A 293 -8.42 -5.23 28.97
N ASN A 294 -7.50 -6.21 29.09
CA ASN A 294 -7.68 -7.43 29.88
C ASN A 294 -6.31 -8.13 30.12
N SER A 295 -6.33 -9.24 30.87
CA SER A 295 -5.13 -10.04 31.19
C SER A 295 -4.50 -10.74 29.99
N ASP A 296 -5.26 -10.98 28.92
CA ASP A 296 -4.82 -11.73 27.74
C ASP A 296 -4.26 -10.81 26.65
N ALA A 297 -4.41 -9.50 26.82
CA ALA A 297 -4.01 -8.48 25.86
C ALA A 297 -2.51 -8.56 25.49
N GLU A 298 -1.62 -8.86 26.44
CA GLU A 298 -0.19 -9.04 26.17
C GLU A 298 0.08 -10.20 25.21
N PHE A 299 -0.63 -11.31 25.41
CA PHE A 299 -0.52 -12.48 24.53
C PHE A 299 -1.03 -12.17 23.12
N GLN A 300 -2.18 -11.49 23.02
CA GLN A 300 -2.78 -11.08 21.74
C GLN A 300 -1.90 -10.10 20.96
N ILE A 301 -1.27 -9.14 21.65
CA ILE A 301 -0.29 -8.22 21.05
C ILE A 301 0.86 -9.01 20.44
N LYS A 302 1.40 -9.98 21.19
CA LYS A 302 2.50 -10.82 20.71
C LYS A 302 2.11 -11.63 19.48
N GLU A 303 0.93 -12.26 19.47
CA GLU A 303 0.43 -12.99 18.29
C GLU A 303 0.28 -12.09 17.06
N MET A 304 -0.17 -10.84 17.24
CA MET A 304 -0.30 -9.89 16.13
C MET A 304 1.06 -9.45 15.58
N ILE A 305 2.05 -9.24 16.45
CA ILE A 305 3.43 -8.94 16.05
C ILE A 305 4.04 -10.11 15.27
N ASP A 306 3.85 -11.34 15.75
CA ASP A 306 4.36 -12.54 15.08
C ASP A 306 3.71 -12.70 13.69
N LYS A 307 2.39 -12.49 13.58
CA LYS A 307 1.68 -12.46 12.28
C LYS A 307 2.16 -11.32 11.38
N MET A 308 2.46 -10.14 11.93
CA MET A 308 2.95 -9.00 11.16
C MET A 308 4.30 -9.29 10.48
N ASN A 309 5.16 -10.10 11.10
CA ASN A 309 6.46 -10.48 10.52
C ASN A 309 6.29 -11.26 9.20
N ILE A 310 5.21 -12.04 9.03
CA ILE A 310 4.90 -12.76 7.78
C ILE A 310 4.59 -11.77 6.63
N TYR A 311 4.01 -10.62 6.97
CA TYR A 311 3.65 -9.57 6.01
C TYR A 311 4.76 -8.54 5.80
N HIS A 312 5.95 -8.76 6.36
CA HIS A 312 7.08 -7.84 6.23
C HIS A 312 7.38 -7.41 4.78
N PRO A 313 7.34 -8.30 3.75
CA PRO A 313 7.56 -7.90 2.35
C PRO A 313 6.64 -6.78 1.87
N LEU A 314 5.39 -6.75 2.32
CA LEU A 314 4.43 -5.72 1.92
C LEU A 314 4.85 -4.33 2.40
N PHE A 315 5.49 -4.23 3.57
CA PHE A 315 5.99 -2.96 4.10
C PHE A 315 7.31 -2.54 3.47
N GLU A 316 8.16 -3.48 3.07
CA GLU A 316 9.32 -3.21 2.23
C GLU A 316 8.89 -2.65 0.86
N ILE A 317 7.78 -3.15 0.30
CA ILE A 317 7.16 -2.57 -0.90
C ILE A 317 6.66 -1.15 -0.59
N CYS A 318 5.93 -0.91 0.52
CA CYS A 318 5.51 0.44 0.91
C CYS A 318 6.67 1.45 0.96
N LYS A 319 7.81 1.06 1.53
CA LYS A 319 9.01 1.91 1.54
C LYS A 319 9.48 2.23 0.12
N THR A 320 9.50 1.23 -0.74
CA THR A 320 9.94 1.38 -2.13
C THR A 320 8.98 2.26 -2.95
N LEU A 321 7.67 2.15 -2.72
CA LEU A 321 6.63 2.96 -3.38
C LEU A 321 6.82 4.48 -3.20
N LEU A 322 7.60 4.93 -2.21
CA LEU A 322 7.96 6.34 -2.05
C LEU A 322 8.81 6.91 -3.20
N TYR A 323 9.39 6.06 -4.06
CA TYR A 323 10.07 6.49 -5.29
C TYR A 323 9.14 6.72 -6.48
N LEU A 324 7.83 6.40 -6.38
CA LEU A 324 6.89 6.58 -7.49
C LEU A 324 6.84 8.02 -8.03
N PRO A 325 6.78 9.08 -7.19
CA PRO A 325 6.85 10.45 -7.69
C PRO A 325 8.15 10.74 -8.44
N LEU A 326 9.29 10.28 -7.92
CA LEU A 326 10.59 10.47 -8.56
C LEU A 326 10.67 9.74 -9.91
N TYR A 327 10.07 8.56 -10.01
CA TYR A 327 9.98 7.81 -11.27
C TYR A 327 9.25 8.62 -12.36
N PHE A 328 8.09 9.20 -12.03
CA PHE A 328 7.35 10.07 -12.96
C PHE A 328 8.08 11.37 -13.29
N ASP A 329 8.72 11.99 -12.29
CA ASP A 329 9.51 13.21 -12.51
C ASP A 329 10.70 12.95 -13.45
N THR A 330 11.39 11.82 -13.25
CA THR A 330 12.55 11.42 -14.08
C THR A 330 12.17 11.16 -15.54
N TYR A 331 10.98 10.58 -15.78
CA TYR A 331 10.49 10.22 -17.10
C TYR A 331 9.32 11.09 -17.57
N GLY A 332 9.23 12.34 -17.08
CA GLY A 332 8.12 13.25 -17.37
C GLY A 332 7.86 13.45 -18.86
N ASP A 333 8.90 13.45 -19.69
CA ASP A 333 8.81 13.58 -21.15
C ASP A 333 8.11 12.39 -21.85
N LEU A 334 8.01 11.24 -21.18
CA LEU A 334 7.35 10.03 -21.68
C LEU A 334 5.92 9.88 -21.17
N VAL A 335 5.48 10.77 -20.26
CA VAL A 335 4.13 10.70 -19.67
C VAL A 335 3.10 11.16 -20.69
N VAL A 336 2.06 10.33 -20.87
CA VAL A 336 0.91 10.63 -21.72
C VAL A 336 -0.32 10.85 -20.85
N GLU A 337 -1.03 11.95 -21.10
CA GLU A 337 -2.26 12.28 -20.38
C GLU A 337 -3.47 11.62 -21.05
N GLU A 338 -4.14 10.72 -20.34
CA GLU A 338 -5.38 10.08 -20.78
C GLU A 338 -6.59 10.70 -20.07
N ARG A 339 -7.52 11.28 -20.83
CA ARG A 339 -8.74 11.88 -20.27
C ARG A 339 -9.91 10.90 -20.25
N HIS A 340 -10.51 10.72 -19.08
CA HIS A 340 -11.56 9.74 -18.82
C HIS A 340 -12.83 10.40 -18.29
N GLN A 341 -13.98 9.78 -18.55
CA GLN A 341 -15.28 10.21 -18.02
C GLN A 341 -15.54 9.59 -16.65
N THR A 342 -16.05 10.38 -15.71
CA THR A 342 -16.42 9.89 -14.37
C THR A 342 -17.83 9.28 -14.39
N LYS A 343 -18.16 8.43 -13.40
CA LYS A 343 -19.53 7.90 -13.22
C LYS A 343 -20.56 9.04 -13.12
N LEU A 344 -20.18 10.15 -12.49
CA LEU A 344 -21.00 11.36 -12.38
C LEU A 344 -21.38 11.94 -13.75
N ASN A 345 -20.46 11.95 -14.72
CA ASN A 345 -20.73 12.46 -16.07
C ASN A 345 -21.66 11.54 -16.87
N GLN A 346 -21.74 10.26 -16.50
CA GLN A 346 -22.59 9.27 -17.14
C GLN A 346 -24.04 9.30 -16.61
N ARG A 347 -24.34 10.12 -15.59
CA ARG A 347 -25.70 10.24 -15.04
C ARG A 347 -26.68 10.87 -16.05
N PRO A 348 -27.95 10.44 -16.06
CA PRO A 348 -29.00 11.12 -16.81
C PRO A 348 -29.15 12.59 -16.38
N PRO A 349 -29.49 13.52 -17.29
CA PRO A 349 -29.67 14.95 -16.97
C PRO A 349 -30.64 15.24 -15.82
N GLU A 350 -31.69 14.44 -15.69
CA GLU A 350 -32.71 14.54 -14.63
C GLU A 350 -32.12 14.26 -13.23
N GLU A 351 -31.18 13.32 -13.12
CA GLU A 351 -30.49 12.97 -11.86
C GLU A 351 -29.40 14.01 -11.49
N LEU A 352 -28.91 14.75 -12.47
CA LEU A 352 -27.95 15.84 -12.26
C LEU A 352 -28.62 17.11 -11.72
N GLN A 353 -29.91 17.35 -12.00
CA GLN A 353 -30.60 18.56 -11.54
C GLN A 353 -30.63 18.65 -10.01
N TYR A 354 -30.99 17.57 -9.32
CA TYR A 354 -31.12 17.56 -7.85
C TYR A 354 -29.78 17.79 -7.12
N THR A 355 -28.67 17.32 -7.68
CA THR A 355 -27.32 17.53 -7.12
C THR A 355 -26.76 18.93 -7.40
N ASN A 356 -27.35 19.68 -8.35
CA ASN A 356 -26.81 20.96 -8.82
C ASN A 356 -27.15 22.17 -7.95
N HIS A 357 -28.12 22.10 -7.04
CA HIS A 357 -28.57 23.31 -6.31
C HIS A 357 -27.67 23.63 -5.10
N LEU A 358 -26.94 22.64 -4.59
CA LEU A 358 -26.22 22.73 -3.31
C LEU A 358 -24.69 22.70 -3.45
N LEU A 359 -24.16 22.22 -4.58
CA LEU A 359 -22.72 22.05 -4.81
C LEU A 359 -22.14 23.15 -5.71
N LYS A 360 -20.86 23.53 -5.52
CA LYS A 360 -20.21 24.50 -6.43
C LYS A 360 -19.78 23.78 -7.72
N PRO A 361 -19.64 24.48 -8.86
CA PRO A 361 -19.21 23.86 -10.12
C PRO A 361 -17.89 23.07 -10.00
N LYS A 362 -16.95 23.57 -9.19
CA LYS A 362 -15.66 22.91 -8.93
C LYS A 362 -15.77 21.54 -8.24
N ASP A 363 -16.88 21.28 -7.53
CA ASP A 363 -17.09 20.03 -6.82
C ASP A 363 -17.65 18.94 -7.77
N ARG A 364 -18.07 19.33 -8.98
CA ARG A 364 -18.70 18.46 -10.00
C ARG A 364 -17.70 18.00 -11.05
N ILE A 365 -16.77 17.17 -10.65
CA ILE A 365 -15.71 16.66 -11.53
C ILE A 365 -16.31 15.60 -12.48
N LYS A 366 -16.57 16.00 -13.73
CA LYS A 366 -17.15 15.16 -14.80
C LYS A 366 -16.10 14.40 -15.61
N TYR A 367 -14.89 14.91 -15.63
CA TYR A 367 -13.76 14.31 -16.33
C TYR A 367 -12.57 14.38 -15.39
N ARG A 368 -11.75 13.34 -15.42
CA ARG A 368 -10.45 13.30 -14.77
C ARG A 368 -9.41 12.86 -15.79
N THR A 369 -8.17 13.22 -15.53
CA THR A 369 -7.04 12.85 -16.38
C THR A 369 -6.13 11.92 -15.59
N ALA A 370 -5.67 10.86 -16.22
CA ALA A 370 -4.66 9.97 -15.69
C ALA A 370 -3.33 10.20 -16.43
N SER A 371 -2.26 10.38 -15.67
CA SER A 371 -0.89 10.42 -16.18
C SER A 371 -0.39 8.99 -16.41
N VAL A 372 -0.15 8.63 -17.66
CA VAL A 372 0.18 7.27 -18.07
C VAL A 372 1.62 7.20 -18.49
N LEU A 373 2.40 6.34 -17.83
CA LEU A 373 3.79 6.08 -18.18
C LEU A 373 3.91 4.63 -18.64
N ARG A 374 4.21 4.44 -19.93
CA ARG A 374 4.45 3.14 -20.55
C ARG A 374 5.85 3.15 -21.14
N LYS A 375 6.79 2.46 -20.50
CA LYS A 375 8.03 2.06 -21.16
C LYS A 375 7.74 0.74 -21.90
N THR A 376 8.69 0.25 -22.67
CA THR A 376 8.65 -1.10 -23.22
C THR A 376 9.87 -1.81 -22.67
N ILE A 377 9.67 -2.98 -22.08
CA ILE A 377 10.75 -3.89 -21.70
C ILE A 377 10.60 -5.11 -22.60
N ASP A 378 11.52 -5.27 -23.55
CA ASP A 378 11.43 -6.33 -24.55
C ASP A 378 11.71 -7.71 -23.94
N THR A 379 12.53 -7.81 -22.88
CA THR A 379 12.75 -9.06 -22.14
C THR A 379 13.01 -8.78 -20.67
N PRO A 380 11.97 -8.85 -19.81
CA PRO A 380 12.16 -8.53 -18.40
C PRO A 380 12.98 -9.61 -17.69
N PRO A 381 13.74 -9.23 -16.64
CA PRO A 381 14.44 -10.21 -15.83
C PRO A 381 13.46 -11.21 -15.22
N HIS A 382 13.87 -12.47 -15.16
CA HIS A 382 13.08 -13.49 -14.47
C HIS A 382 12.97 -13.15 -12.98
N ARG A 383 14.09 -12.73 -12.37
CA ARG A 383 14.13 -12.38 -10.96
C ARG A 383 15.01 -11.17 -10.70
N THR A 384 14.55 -10.28 -9.82
CA THR A 384 15.24 -9.06 -9.42
C THR A 384 15.25 -8.93 -7.91
N TYR A 385 16.43 -8.65 -7.34
CA TYR A 385 16.61 -8.34 -5.92
C TYR A 385 16.64 -6.83 -5.73
N ILE A 386 15.58 -6.30 -5.13
CA ILE A 386 15.41 -4.87 -4.93
C ILE A 386 15.84 -4.54 -3.51
N ARG A 387 16.84 -3.66 -3.38
CA ARG A 387 17.20 -3.08 -2.08
C ARG A 387 16.20 -2.00 -1.70
N THR A 388 15.61 -2.12 -0.51
CA THR A 388 14.60 -1.18 -0.03
C THR A 388 15.23 -0.02 0.76
N PRO A 389 14.55 1.14 0.86
CA PRO A 389 14.99 2.24 1.73
C PRO A 389 15.20 1.81 3.19
N ASP A 390 16.25 2.33 3.84
CA ASP A 390 16.48 2.16 5.29
C ASP A 390 15.50 3.06 6.07
N ILE A 391 14.24 2.64 6.10
CA ILE A 391 13.17 3.21 6.92
C ILE A 391 12.89 2.23 8.05
N ARG A 392 12.98 2.68 9.29
CA ARG A 392 12.86 1.79 10.48
C ARG A 392 11.50 1.91 11.12
N PHE A 393 10.99 0.81 11.65
CA PHE A 393 9.75 0.87 12.44
C PHE A 393 9.97 1.66 13.74
N ASP A 394 9.09 2.62 14.01
CA ASP A 394 9.14 3.46 15.20
C ASP A 394 8.56 2.73 16.42
N LYS A 395 9.37 2.58 17.47
CA LYS A 395 9.04 1.85 18.71
C LYS A 395 8.89 2.78 19.92
N SER A 396 8.86 4.09 19.69
CA SER A 396 8.99 5.08 20.76
C SER A 396 7.69 5.39 21.51
N GLY A 397 6.54 4.82 21.12
CA GLY A 397 5.28 5.11 21.81
C GLY A 397 4.04 4.72 21.01
N PHE A 398 2.91 5.29 21.41
CA PHE A 398 1.61 5.10 20.75
C PHE A 398 0.74 6.37 20.80
N TRP A 399 -0.29 6.39 19.97
CA TRP A 399 -1.29 7.46 19.97
C TRP A 399 -2.40 7.17 20.98
N LYS A 400 -2.53 8.03 21.98
CA LYS A 400 -3.67 8.04 22.90
C LYS A 400 -4.77 8.94 22.34
N GLN A 401 -5.95 8.39 22.13
CA GLN A 401 -7.13 9.16 21.71
C GLN A 401 -7.55 10.12 22.83
N LEU A 402 -7.93 11.33 22.44
CA LEU A 402 -8.52 12.36 23.29
C LEU A 402 -9.89 12.73 22.73
N ASN A 403 -10.65 13.55 23.45
CA ASN A 403 -11.91 14.06 22.89
C ASN A 403 -11.63 14.89 21.63
N PRO A 404 -12.46 14.82 20.57
CA PRO A 404 -12.21 15.53 19.31
C PRO A 404 -11.93 17.04 19.43
N THR A 405 -12.42 17.66 20.51
CA THR A 405 -12.23 19.08 20.82
C THR A 405 -10.98 19.37 21.67
N GLN A 406 -10.41 18.35 22.33
CA GLN A 406 -9.19 18.47 23.13
C GLN A 406 -7.96 18.57 22.23
N ILE A 407 -6.96 19.31 22.71
CA ILE A 407 -5.67 19.50 22.04
C ILE A 407 -4.64 18.66 22.78
N GLY A 408 -4.02 17.74 22.06
CA GLY A 408 -2.81 17.04 22.49
C GLY A 408 -1.59 17.49 21.70
N ALA A 409 -0.52 16.71 21.81
CA ALA A 409 0.73 16.95 21.10
C ALA A 409 1.12 15.72 20.27
N ASP A 410 1.76 15.95 19.13
CA ASP A 410 2.42 14.88 18.39
C ASP A 410 3.81 14.55 18.97
N LYS A 411 4.50 13.60 18.33
CA LYS A 411 5.85 13.16 18.73
C LYS A 411 6.89 14.29 18.73
N GLN A 412 6.69 15.33 17.93
CA GLN A 412 7.56 16.50 17.85
C GLN A 412 7.06 17.67 18.72
N GLY A 413 6.02 17.45 19.54
CA GLY A 413 5.44 18.46 20.42
C GLY A 413 4.53 19.47 19.71
N ARG A 414 4.19 19.26 18.43
CA ARG A 414 3.26 20.13 17.69
C ARG A 414 1.83 19.81 18.12
N THR A 415 1.00 20.85 18.18
CA THR A 415 -0.40 20.71 18.63
C THR A 415 -1.24 19.93 17.63
N ILE A 416 -1.98 18.93 18.09
CA ILE A 416 -2.93 18.14 17.29
C ILE A 416 -4.25 17.97 18.05
N HIS A 417 -5.37 17.98 17.34
CA HIS A 417 -6.69 17.80 17.96
C HIS A 417 -7.04 16.31 18.07
N GLY A 418 -7.74 15.94 19.15
CA GLY A 418 -8.36 14.62 19.30
C GLY A 418 -7.40 13.49 19.66
N ARG A 419 -6.09 13.74 19.82
CA ARG A 419 -5.14 12.72 20.31
C ARG A 419 -3.86 13.35 20.85
N THR A 420 -3.07 12.55 21.57
CA THR A 420 -1.71 12.90 22.01
C THR A 420 -0.78 11.70 21.86
N TRP A 421 0.48 11.95 21.51
CA TRP A 421 1.52 10.93 21.55
C TRP A 421 1.90 10.62 23.00
N VAL A 422 2.05 9.33 23.31
CA VAL A 422 2.53 8.84 24.60
C VAL A 422 3.84 8.09 24.36
N GLU A 423 4.93 8.61 24.90
CA GLU A 423 6.23 7.96 24.82
C GLU A 423 6.26 6.69 25.67
N GLN A 424 6.59 5.56 25.05
CA GLN A 424 6.77 4.27 25.71
C GLN A 424 7.69 3.39 24.87
N THR A 425 8.81 2.94 25.45
CA THR A 425 9.71 2.00 24.77
C THR A 425 9.13 0.59 24.87
N LEU A 426 8.65 0.07 23.74
CA LEU A 426 8.11 -1.30 23.67
C LEU A 426 9.27 -2.31 23.49
N THR A 427 9.98 -2.61 24.57
CA THR A 427 11.20 -3.45 24.56
C THR A 427 10.97 -4.88 24.06
N TRP A 428 9.74 -5.41 24.09
CA TRP A 428 9.42 -6.73 23.52
C TRP A 428 9.28 -6.75 21.99
N LEU A 429 9.23 -5.59 21.32
CA LEU A 429 9.34 -5.48 19.85
C LEU A 429 10.80 -5.65 19.37
N GLU A 430 11.76 -5.88 20.26
CA GLU A 430 13.20 -5.99 19.93
C GLU A 430 13.57 -7.22 19.08
N SER A 431 12.75 -8.27 19.07
CA SER A 431 13.20 -9.60 18.61
C SER A 431 13.04 -9.90 17.11
N SER A 432 12.34 -9.09 16.30
CA SER A 432 12.09 -9.43 14.88
C SER A 432 12.65 -8.47 13.83
N ASP A 433 12.77 -7.17 14.10
CA ASP A 433 13.28 -6.22 13.07
C ASP A 433 14.79 -6.33 12.82
N GLY A 434 15.54 -6.91 13.76
CA GLY A 434 17.01 -6.96 13.70
C GLY A 434 17.61 -7.97 12.73
N LYS A 435 16.79 -8.80 12.06
CA LYS A 435 17.26 -9.87 11.15
C LYS A 435 16.71 -9.80 9.74
N ASN A 436 15.80 -8.89 9.44
CA ASN A 436 15.15 -8.88 8.12
C ASN A 436 16.02 -8.13 7.11
N ASN A 437 16.57 -8.91 6.18
CA ASN A 437 17.23 -8.45 4.97
C ASN A 437 16.38 -7.36 4.28
N SER A 438 16.90 -6.15 4.11
CA SER A 438 16.27 -5.01 3.41
C SER A 438 16.19 -5.22 1.89
N TYR A 439 15.74 -6.42 1.50
CA TYR A 439 15.68 -6.87 0.12
C TYR A 439 14.33 -7.52 -0.16
N LEU A 440 13.77 -7.17 -1.30
CA LEU A 440 12.62 -7.81 -1.91
C LEU A 440 13.08 -8.64 -3.10
N THR A 441 12.44 -9.79 -3.30
CA THR A 441 12.58 -10.53 -4.56
C THR A 441 11.34 -10.25 -5.40
N ALA A 442 11.54 -9.67 -6.57
CA ALA A 442 10.54 -9.62 -7.64
C ALA A 442 10.75 -10.81 -8.57
N GLN A 443 9.69 -11.53 -8.89
CA GLN A 443 9.70 -12.66 -9.80
C GLN A 443 8.70 -12.39 -10.93
N THR A 444 9.18 -12.43 -12.17
CA THR A 444 8.31 -12.36 -13.35
C THR A 444 7.87 -13.75 -13.78
N LYS A 445 6.76 -13.80 -14.50
CA LYS A 445 6.19 -15.05 -15.01
C LYS A 445 7.17 -15.78 -15.92
N ASN A 446 7.52 -17.02 -15.56
CA ASN A 446 8.47 -17.84 -16.30
C ASN A 446 8.04 -18.02 -17.76
N VAL A 447 8.94 -17.72 -18.70
CA VAL A 447 8.85 -18.25 -20.06
C VAL A 447 9.52 -19.62 -20.02
N VAL A 448 8.78 -20.69 -20.27
CA VAL A 448 9.39 -22.03 -20.38
C VAL A 448 10.24 -22.06 -21.65
N LEU A 449 11.56 -22.12 -21.47
CA LEU A 449 12.52 -22.20 -22.57
C LEU A 449 12.85 -23.67 -22.85
N ASP A 450 12.43 -24.17 -24.00
CA ASP A 450 12.68 -25.55 -24.44
C ASP A 450 13.93 -25.59 -25.35
N SER A 451 15.12 -25.51 -24.74
CA SER A 451 16.39 -25.63 -25.46
C SER A 451 17.45 -26.34 -24.62
N THR A 452 18.39 -27.03 -25.29
CA THR A 452 19.46 -27.79 -24.63
C THR A 452 20.52 -26.91 -23.97
N ASN A 453 20.62 -25.64 -24.37
CA ASN A 453 21.54 -24.65 -23.82
C ASN A 453 20.83 -23.64 -22.91
N ALA A 454 19.56 -23.90 -22.55
CA ALA A 454 18.81 -23.06 -21.64
C ALA A 454 19.56 -22.90 -20.31
N GLY A 455 19.56 -21.68 -19.79
CA GLY A 455 20.17 -21.36 -18.52
C GLY A 455 19.93 -19.91 -18.16
N VAL A 456 20.65 -19.47 -17.15
CA VAL A 456 20.44 -18.18 -16.50
C VAL A 456 21.69 -17.32 -16.67
N ILE A 457 21.51 -16.09 -17.15
CA ILE A 457 22.50 -15.01 -17.00
C ILE A 457 22.20 -14.30 -15.68
N TYR A 458 23.22 -14.07 -14.85
CA TYR A 458 23.07 -13.31 -13.61
C TYR A 458 24.02 -12.14 -13.53
N VAL A 459 23.60 -11.13 -12.78
CA VAL A 459 24.46 -10.09 -12.23
C VAL A 459 24.44 -10.22 -10.71
N MET A 460 25.61 -10.28 -10.09
CA MET A 460 25.75 -10.35 -8.63
C MET A 460 26.86 -9.44 -8.13
N ARG A 461 26.79 -9.10 -6.85
CA ARG A 461 27.81 -8.29 -6.18
C ARG A 461 28.11 -8.82 -4.79
N SER A 462 29.26 -8.44 -4.26
CA SER A 462 29.62 -8.68 -2.87
C SER A 462 29.64 -7.34 -2.12
N ALA A 463 29.31 -7.35 -0.83
CA ALA A 463 29.40 -6.15 0.01
C ALA A 463 30.84 -5.64 0.14
N ALA A 464 31.83 -6.53 -0.04
CA ALA A 464 33.25 -6.18 -0.03
C ALA A 464 33.76 -5.52 -1.33
N HIS A 465 32.95 -5.47 -2.39
CA HIS A 465 33.33 -4.79 -3.63
C HIS A 465 33.08 -3.28 -3.56
N GLU A 466 33.91 -2.50 -4.25
CA GLU A 466 33.67 -1.07 -4.43
C GLU A 466 32.33 -0.82 -5.14
N LYS A 467 31.83 0.42 -5.06
CA LYS A 467 30.64 0.84 -5.82
C LYS A 467 30.83 0.53 -7.31
N ASP A 468 29.74 0.10 -7.95
CA ASP A 468 29.66 -0.14 -9.40
C ASP A 468 30.51 -1.31 -9.90
N ILE A 469 30.92 -2.21 -9.00
CA ILE A 469 31.60 -3.46 -9.36
C ILE A 469 30.61 -4.63 -9.29
N PHE A 470 30.40 -5.27 -10.43
CA PHE A 470 29.49 -6.40 -10.57
C PHE A 470 30.18 -7.58 -11.22
N LYS A 471 29.78 -8.79 -10.81
CA LYS A 471 30.10 -10.03 -11.51
C LYS A 471 28.93 -10.40 -12.41
N VAL A 472 29.22 -10.60 -13.69
CA VAL A 472 28.25 -11.05 -14.70
C VAL A 472 28.66 -12.42 -15.18
N GLY A 473 27.77 -13.40 -15.13
CA GLY A 473 28.10 -14.76 -15.60
C GLY A 473 26.87 -15.62 -15.80
N LEU A 474 27.09 -16.88 -16.17
CA LEU A 474 26.03 -17.86 -16.43
C LEU A 474 25.94 -18.98 -15.39
N THR A 475 24.79 -19.67 -15.38
CA THR A 475 24.56 -20.95 -14.71
C THR A 475 23.45 -21.74 -15.40
N THR A 476 23.54 -23.07 -15.41
CA THR A 476 22.44 -23.97 -15.84
C THR A 476 21.55 -24.42 -14.67
N ARG A 477 21.83 -23.91 -13.46
CA ARG A 477 21.04 -24.03 -12.23
C ARG A 477 20.51 -22.64 -11.84
N THR A 478 20.03 -22.43 -10.61
CA THR A 478 19.64 -21.08 -10.15
C THR A 478 20.86 -20.21 -9.82
N ALA A 479 20.76 -18.88 -9.98
CA ALA A 479 21.87 -17.98 -9.63
C ALA A 479 22.16 -17.96 -8.13
N GLU A 480 21.19 -18.18 -7.25
CA GLU A 480 21.44 -18.24 -5.80
C GLU A 480 22.29 -19.45 -5.41
N ILE A 481 22.06 -20.62 -6.03
CA ILE A 481 22.92 -21.80 -5.82
C ILE A 481 24.35 -21.44 -6.23
N ARG A 482 24.51 -20.75 -7.37
CA ARG A 482 25.81 -20.32 -7.86
C ARG A 482 26.47 -19.27 -6.95
N ALA A 483 25.72 -18.29 -6.46
CA ALA A 483 26.19 -17.27 -5.53
C ALA A 483 26.65 -17.90 -4.21
N ASN A 484 25.91 -18.88 -3.68
CA ASN A 484 26.27 -19.62 -2.47
C ASN A 484 27.55 -20.43 -2.65
N GLU A 485 27.73 -21.11 -3.78
CA GLU A 485 28.96 -21.83 -4.09
C GLU A 485 30.17 -20.91 -4.13
N LEU A 486 30.05 -19.76 -4.81
CA LEU A 486 31.13 -18.79 -4.90
C LEU A 486 31.46 -18.17 -3.54
N SER A 487 30.44 -17.89 -2.74
CA SER A 487 30.59 -17.36 -1.37
C SER A 487 31.30 -18.33 -0.43
N ARG A 488 31.28 -19.64 -0.71
CA ARG A 488 31.96 -20.67 0.10
C ARG A 488 33.43 -20.87 -0.27
N THR A 489 33.91 -20.23 -1.34
CA THR A 489 35.31 -20.37 -1.75
C THR A 489 36.24 -19.52 -0.88
N THR A 490 37.42 -20.04 -0.54
CA THR A 490 38.42 -19.36 0.31
C THR A 490 38.96 -18.05 -0.27
N GLY A 491 38.72 -17.79 -1.56
CA GLY A 491 39.10 -16.56 -2.25
C GLY A 491 37.98 -15.52 -2.37
N ALA A 492 36.78 -15.80 -1.84
CA ALA A 492 35.68 -14.82 -1.83
C ALA A 492 35.88 -13.82 -0.68
N PRO A 493 35.86 -12.51 -0.94
CA PRO A 493 36.07 -11.51 0.09
C PRO A 493 34.89 -11.40 1.07
N ASP A 494 33.67 -11.70 0.61
CA ASP A 494 32.44 -11.81 1.40
C ASP A 494 31.37 -12.55 0.57
N LYS A 495 30.17 -12.73 1.10
CA LYS A 495 29.02 -13.32 0.41
C LYS A 495 28.68 -12.55 -0.87
N PHE A 496 28.31 -13.30 -1.90
CA PHE A 496 27.72 -12.80 -3.14
C PHE A 496 26.20 -12.75 -3.00
N LEU A 497 25.62 -11.63 -3.40
CA LEU A 497 24.18 -11.41 -3.51
C LEU A 497 23.84 -11.22 -4.98
N VAL A 498 22.90 -12.03 -5.48
CA VAL A 498 22.32 -11.86 -6.81
C VAL A 498 21.57 -10.52 -6.83
N VAL A 499 21.75 -9.75 -7.90
CA VAL A 499 21.04 -8.48 -8.12
C VAL A 499 19.91 -8.71 -9.11
N GLN A 500 20.19 -9.40 -10.21
CA GLN A 500 19.22 -9.67 -11.27
C GLN A 500 19.63 -10.90 -12.06
N GLU A 501 18.65 -11.64 -12.56
CA GLU A 501 18.87 -12.81 -13.41
C GLU A 501 17.83 -12.92 -14.53
N TRP A 502 18.24 -13.46 -15.67
CA TRP A 502 17.44 -13.62 -16.88
C TRP A 502 17.54 -15.07 -17.37
N ASP A 503 16.40 -15.68 -17.66
CA ASP A 503 16.33 -16.93 -18.39
C ASP A 503 16.61 -16.68 -19.87
N VAL A 504 17.52 -17.46 -20.45
CA VAL A 504 17.90 -17.35 -21.86
C VAL A 504 17.97 -18.72 -22.52
N SER A 505 17.61 -18.77 -23.79
CA SER A 505 17.56 -20.01 -24.57
C SER A 505 18.95 -20.56 -24.89
N ASP A 506 19.98 -19.70 -24.91
CA ASP A 506 21.38 -20.12 -24.99
C ASP A 506 22.24 -19.25 -24.07
N CYS A 507 22.45 -19.73 -22.84
CA CYS A 507 23.22 -18.99 -21.83
C CYS A 507 24.71 -18.86 -22.17
N TYR A 508 25.27 -19.81 -22.92
CA TYR A 508 26.67 -19.76 -23.33
C TYR A 508 26.91 -18.70 -24.41
N LEU A 509 26.01 -18.64 -25.40
CA LEU A 509 26.08 -17.62 -26.44
C LEU A 509 25.82 -16.22 -25.87
N ALA A 510 24.80 -16.08 -25.03
CA ALA A 510 24.47 -14.82 -24.37
C ALA A 510 25.64 -14.29 -23.53
N GLU A 511 26.20 -15.12 -22.63
CA GLU A 511 27.33 -14.70 -21.78
C GLU A 511 28.53 -14.24 -22.61
N LYS A 512 28.86 -14.99 -23.67
CA LYS A 512 29.99 -14.65 -24.54
C LYS A 512 29.82 -13.26 -25.15
N ILE A 513 28.67 -12.98 -25.74
CA ILE A 513 28.39 -11.68 -26.38
C ILE A 513 28.35 -10.56 -25.32
N ILE A 514 27.72 -10.82 -24.17
CA ILE A 514 27.68 -9.88 -23.04
C ILE A 514 29.10 -9.53 -22.57
N HIS A 515 29.97 -10.53 -22.38
CA HIS A 515 31.36 -10.31 -21.96
C HIS A 515 32.18 -9.57 -23.02
N GLU A 516 31.95 -9.84 -24.31
CA GLU A 516 32.58 -9.10 -25.40
C GLU A 516 32.18 -7.62 -25.37
N ARG A 517 30.89 -7.31 -25.22
CA ARG A 517 30.39 -5.93 -25.12
C ARG A 517 30.83 -5.23 -23.82
N LEU A 518 30.91 -5.96 -22.70
CA LEU A 518 31.37 -5.44 -21.42
C LEU A 518 32.89 -5.39 -21.27
N SER A 519 33.65 -5.89 -22.24
CA SER A 519 35.12 -5.93 -22.22
C SER A 519 35.78 -4.59 -21.84
N PRO A 520 35.31 -3.41 -22.31
CA PRO A 520 35.86 -2.12 -21.91
C PRO A 520 35.75 -1.81 -20.40
N TYR A 521 34.79 -2.44 -19.71
CA TYR A 521 34.54 -2.25 -18.28
C TYR A 521 35.19 -3.34 -17.42
N ARG A 522 35.85 -4.34 -18.03
CA ARG A 522 36.39 -5.50 -17.31
C ARG A 522 37.61 -5.10 -16.46
N ILE A 523 37.55 -5.39 -15.16
CA ILE A 523 38.60 -5.03 -14.18
C ILE A 523 39.84 -5.92 -14.33
N ASN A 524 39.63 -7.21 -14.57
CA ASN A 524 40.69 -8.20 -14.71
C ASN A 524 40.40 -9.07 -15.93
N PRO A 525 41.32 -9.18 -16.92
CA PRO A 525 41.10 -9.98 -18.12
C PRO A 525 40.70 -11.44 -17.85
N SER A 526 41.21 -12.02 -16.75
CA SER A 526 40.97 -13.41 -16.35
C SER A 526 39.74 -13.62 -15.46
N ARG A 527 39.01 -12.56 -15.11
CA ARG A 527 37.81 -12.66 -14.26
C ARG A 527 36.65 -11.87 -14.84
N GLU A 528 35.45 -12.31 -14.49
CA GLU A 528 34.19 -11.78 -15.03
C GLU A 528 33.64 -10.64 -14.14
N PHE A 529 34.53 -9.73 -13.72
CA PHE A 529 34.16 -8.55 -12.93
C PHE A 529 34.26 -7.29 -13.77
N PHE A 530 33.22 -6.46 -13.70
CA PHE A 530 33.06 -5.28 -14.53
C PHE A 530 32.77 -4.07 -13.64
N LYS A 531 33.42 -2.93 -13.93
CA LYS A 531 33.26 -1.66 -13.20
C LYS A 531 32.54 -0.64 -14.09
N ALA A 532 31.24 -0.49 -13.90
CA ALA A 532 30.39 0.45 -14.63
C ALA A 532 29.10 0.72 -13.85
N PRO A 533 28.46 1.90 -14.02
CA PRO A 533 27.15 2.16 -13.43
C PRO A 533 26.18 1.01 -13.75
N TYR A 534 25.41 0.56 -12.77
CA TYR A 534 24.54 -0.62 -12.92
C TYR A 534 23.62 -0.53 -14.15
N LYS A 535 23.07 0.67 -14.39
CA LYS A 535 22.23 0.99 -15.56
C LYS A 535 22.91 0.70 -16.91
N GLU A 536 24.23 0.91 -17.03
CA GLU A 536 24.97 0.62 -18.28
C GLU A 536 25.16 -0.88 -18.47
N ILE A 537 25.40 -1.62 -17.38
CA ILE A 537 25.51 -3.08 -17.42
C ILE A 537 24.17 -3.70 -17.84
N LEU A 538 23.07 -3.25 -17.22
CA LEU A 538 21.73 -3.70 -17.56
C LEU A 538 21.39 -3.46 -19.02
N LYS A 539 21.62 -2.24 -19.51
CA LYS A 539 21.37 -1.89 -20.91
C LYS A 539 22.06 -2.85 -21.88
N ILE A 540 23.33 -3.19 -21.64
CA ILE A 540 24.09 -4.10 -22.51
C ILE A 540 23.51 -5.52 -22.44
N ILE A 541 23.15 -6.00 -21.25
CA ILE A 541 22.57 -7.33 -21.06
C ILE A 541 21.22 -7.42 -21.78
N ASP A 542 20.33 -6.45 -21.54
CA ASP A 542 18.99 -6.41 -22.13
C ASP A 542 19.04 -6.33 -23.66
N GLU A 543 19.94 -5.51 -24.23
CA GLU A 543 20.15 -5.43 -25.69
C GLU A 543 20.61 -6.78 -26.28
N VAL A 544 21.52 -7.49 -25.60
CA VAL A 544 22.01 -8.79 -26.09
C VAL A 544 20.92 -9.85 -25.99
N ILE A 545 20.23 -9.93 -24.86
CA ILE A 545 19.18 -10.92 -24.63
C ILE A 545 18.04 -10.72 -25.63
N SER A 546 17.60 -9.46 -25.82
CA SER A 546 16.54 -9.14 -26.78
C SER A 546 16.95 -9.53 -28.21
N SER A 547 18.21 -9.30 -28.61
CA SER A 547 18.71 -9.69 -29.93
C SER A 547 18.84 -11.20 -30.17
N LEU A 548 18.83 -12.01 -29.10
CA LEU A 548 18.86 -13.47 -29.17
C LEU A 548 17.46 -14.10 -29.07
N ALA A 549 16.45 -13.29 -28.72
CA ALA A 549 15.05 -13.69 -28.66
C ALA A 549 14.31 -13.48 -30.00
N GLU A 550 14.85 -12.66 -30.91
CA GLU A 550 14.47 -12.56 -32.33
C GLU A 550 14.99 -13.74 -33.16
#